data_AF-T0T2T6-F1
#
_entry.id   AF-T0T2T6-F1
#
_cell.length_a   1.000
_cell.length_b   1.000
_cell.length_c   1.000
_cell.angle_alpha   90.00
_cell.angle_beta   90.00
_cell.angle_gamma   90.00
#
_symmetry.space_group_name_H-M   'P 1'
#
loop_
_entity.id
_entity.type
_entity.pdbx_description
1 polymer ?
#
loop_
_entity_poly.entity_id
_entity_poly.type
_entity_poly.pdbx_seq_one_letter_code
_entity_poly.pdbx_strand_id
1 'polypeptide(L)'
;MKKIIISLLTLNTMAIDFSNFGGIDIDHSPTWRDYRNSLRSEVGTCQIKLAEKEYTLNDGKKYEEALEFIKSFNPSLYARAQQAIENGELHIREFTDYIRQQYGIDKKTSALFIHEKNSIYINKSDELGLLTIFLYHELSHAFDEKIPLELKEVFELFDLYKTKYDELYEQALTRGYTPSSEVHFSEFLSSEEDSQLEDVYNAYNEVDSIARFRAERYAFNQQDLYVKYLIENYDCYGSYIEEHKKKNRLKLYENTPDSYIRSAYNL
;
A
#
# COMPACT_ATOMS: atom_id res chain seq x y z
N MET A 1 26.21 33.97 37.25
CA MET A 1 26.09 32.74 36.45
C MET A 1 24.77 32.77 35.70
N LYS A 2 24.76 33.01 34.39
CA LYS A 2 23.54 32.89 33.57
C LYS A 2 23.40 31.41 33.15
N LYS A 3 22.25 30.80 33.40
CA LYS A 3 21.93 29.47 32.88
C LYS A 3 21.80 29.59 31.37
N ILE A 4 22.69 28.96 30.62
CA ILE A 4 22.47 28.70 29.20
C ILE A 4 21.39 27.62 29.17
N ILE A 5 20.14 28.03 28.92
CA ILE A 5 19.11 27.10 28.48
C ILE A 5 19.52 26.74 27.05
N ILE A 6 20.16 25.58 26.92
CA ILE A 6 20.21 24.90 25.63
C ILE A 6 18.75 24.53 25.36
N SER A 7 18.05 25.36 24.59
CA SER A 7 16.86 24.89 23.91
C SER A 7 17.30 23.68 23.12
N LEU A 8 16.77 22.51 23.48
CA LEU A 8 16.51 21.51 22.45
C LEU A 8 15.51 22.17 21.51
N LEU A 9 16.05 22.94 20.56
CA LEU A 9 15.43 23.08 19.27
C LEU A 9 15.24 21.65 18.81
N THR A 10 13.99 21.19 18.90
CA THR A 10 13.50 20.12 18.06
C THR A 10 13.88 20.53 16.66
N LEU A 11 14.99 19.97 16.17
CA LEU A 11 15.28 19.94 14.77
C LEU A 11 14.03 19.31 14.17
N ASN A 12 13.23 20.14 13.52
CA ASN A 12 12.53 19.73 12.34
C ASN A 12 13.62 19.45 11.30
N THR A 13 14.39 18.38 11.53
CA THR A 13 14.61 17.43 10.46
C THR A 13 13.23 17.24 9.88
N MET A 14 13.02 17.70 8.65
CA MET A 14 12.13 16.96 7.79
C MET A 14 12.73 15.56 7.80
N ALA A 15 12.18 14.70 8.66
CA ALA A 15 12.25 13.28 8.43
C ALA A 15 11.55 13.13 7.09
N ILE A 16 12.35 13.16 6.02
CA ILE A 16 11.89 12.85 4.67
C ILE A 16 11.27 11.48 4.83
N ASP A 17 9.94 11.46 4.78
CA ASP A 17 9.21 10.36 5.35
C ASP A 17 9.26 9.19 4.37
N PHE A 18 10.14 8.24 4.67
CA PHE A 18 10.26 7.00 3.92
C PHE A 18 8.98 6.18 3.96
N SER A 19 8.00 6.55 4.79
CA SER A 19 6.65 6.00 4.66
C SER A 19 5.98 6.33 3.33
N ASN A 20 6.43 7.35 2.58
CA ASN A 20 5.95 7.63 1.22
C ASN A 20 6.41 6.59 0.16
N PHE A 21 7.17 5.56 0.56
CA PHE A 21 7.28 4.30 -0.20
C PHE A 21 5.97 3.47 -0.27
N GLY A 22 4.85 3.99 0.25
CA GLY A 22 3.49 3.46 -0.01
C GLY A 22 2.40 4.55 -0.14
N GLY A 23 2.80 5.79 -0.44
CA GLY A 23 2.05 7.01 -0.09
C GLY A 23 0.93 7.50 -1.00
N ILE A 24 0.34 6.71 -1.90
CA ILE A 24 -1.07 6.92 -2.34
C ILE A 24 -1.72 5.55 -2.55
N ASP A 25 -2.85 5.33 -1.87
CA ASP A 25 -3.72 4.17 -2.05
C ASP A 25 -5.17 4.65 -2.18
N ILE A 26 -5.85 4.27 -3.27
CA ILE A 26 -7.26 4.60 -3.54
C ILE A 26 -8.07 3.36 -3.97
N ASP A 27 -7.47 2.16 -3.89
CA ASP A 27 -7.92 1.00 -4.66
C ASP A 27 -8.35 -0.19 -3.81
N HIS A 28 -7.83 -0.34 -2.60
CA HIS A 28 -8.28 -1.36 -1.65
C HIS A 28 -9.56 -0.94 -0.91
N SER A 29 -10.57 -0.37 -1.59
CA SER A 29 -11.78 0.19 -0.97
C SER A 29 -13.03 -0.68 -1.17
N PRO A 30 -13.42 -1.54 -0.21
CA PRO A 30 -14.80 -1.96 -0.03
C PRO A 30 -15.68 -0.86 0.61
N THR A 31 -15.04 0.23 1.10
CA THR A 31 -15.41 1.10 2.24
C THR A 31 -14.51 2.37 2.20
N TRP A 32 -14.89 3.65 2.36
CA TRP A 32 -16.16 4.41 2.37
C TRP A 32 -15.86 5.88 1.97
N ARG A 33 -16.88 6.75 1.85
CA ARG A 33 -16.70 8.18 2.21
C ARG A 33 -16.70 8.29 3.73
N ASP A 34 -15.61 8.79 4.31
CA ASP A 34 -15.45 9.10 5.74
C ASP A 34 -15.61 7.92 6.72
N TYR A 35 -14.52 7.56 7.39
CA TYR A 35 -14.51 6.74 8.63
C TYR A 35 -15.44 7.28 9.73
N ARG A 36 -15.90 8.53 9.61
CA ARG A 36 -16.80 9.19 10.56
C ARG A 36 -18.29 8.95 10.31
N ASN A 37 -18.69 8.30 9.20
CA ASN A 37 -20.11 8.13 8.86
C ASN A 37 -20.59 6.67 8.83
N SER A 38 -21.57 6.39 9.68
CA SER A 38 -22.24 5.10 9.90
C SER A 38 -23.22 4.71 8.78
N LEU A 39 -22.83 4.86 7.50
CA LEU A 39 -23.71 4.69 6.34
C LEU A 39 -23.15 3.68 5.32
N ARG A 40 -22.77 2.50 5.81
CA ARG A 40 -22.74 1.30 4.97
C ARG A 40 -24.17 1.03 4.47
N SER A 41 -24.35 0.98 3.15
CA SER A 41 -25.58 0.40 2.61
C SER A 41 -25.44 -1.12 2.62
N GLU A 42 -26.32 -1.79 3.34
CA GLU A 42 -26.39 -3.25 3.37
C GLU A 42 -26.55 -3.80 1.94
N VAL A 43 -25.80 -4.86 1.63
CA VAL A 43 -25.93 -5.62 0.38
C VAL A 43 -26.68 -6.93 0.65
N GLY A 44 -27.22 -7.55 -0.41
CA GLY A 44 -27.82 -8.88 -0.31
C GLY A 44 -26.86 -9.91 0.29
N THR A 45 -27.38 -10.76 1.18
CA THR A 45 -26.60 -11.80 1.84
C THR A 45 -26.13 -12.85 0.83
N CYS A 46 -24.83 -13.14 0.79
CA CYS A 46 -24.27 -14.22 -0.03
C CYS A 46 -23.72 -15.33 0.88
N GLN A 47 -24.30 -16.53 0.77
CA GLN A 47 -23.86 -17.74 1.46
C GLN A 47 -23.17 -18.68 0.48
N ILE A 48 -21.97 -19.10 0.84
CA ILE A 48 -21.11 -19.95 0.02
C ILE A 48 -20.76 -21.22 0.78
N LYS A 49 -20.94 -22.36 0.12
CA LYS A 49 -20.43 -23.64 0.60
C LYS A 49 -19.07 -23.92 -0.02
N LEU A 50 -18.05 -24.00 0.83
CA LEU A 50 -16.69 -24.35 0.44
C LEU A 50 -16.28 -25.60 1.24
N ALA A 51 -16.08 -26.70 0.51
CA ALA A 51 -15.98 -28.05 1.05
C ALA A 51 -17.17 -28.40 1.99
N GLU A 52 -16.90 -28.73 3.26
CA GLU A 52 -17.92 -29.10 4.25
C GLU A 52 -18.42 -27.91 5.08
N LYS A 53 -17.87 -26.70 4.87
CA LYS A 53 -18.22 -25.49 5.63
C LYS A 53 -19.10 -24.55 4.81
N GLU A 54 -19.97 -23.82 5.50
CA GLU A 54 -20.77 -22.73 4.95
C GLU A 54 -20.27 -21.40 5.52
N TYR A 55 -20.12 -20.41 4.64
CA TYR A 55 -19.60 -19.09 4.94
C TYR A 55 -20.62 -18.04 4.49
N THR A 56 -20.91 -17.06 5.34
CA THR A 56 -21.65 -15.86 4.94
C THR A 56 -20.62 -14.78 4.59
N LEU A 57 -20.60 -14.32 3.34
CA LEU A 57 -19.60 -13.34 2.88
C LEU A 57 -19.69 -12.01 3.63
N ASN A 58 -20.88 -11.68 4.13
CA ASN A 58 -21.21 -10.43 4.83
C ASN A 58 -20.76 -10.39 6.29
N ASP A 59 -20.25 -11.49 6.82
CA ASP A 59 -19.72 -11.50 8.18
C ASP A 59 -18.35 -10.81 8.20
N GLY A 60 -18.07 -10.07 9.28
CA GLY A 60 -16.69 -9.67 9.63
C GLY A 60 -15.93 -10.90 10.11
N LYS A 61 -14.84 -11.27 9.42
CA LYS A 61 -14.18 -12.57 9.62
C LYS A 61 -12.67 -12.46 9.89
N LYS A 62 -12.12 -13.58 10.35
CA LYS A 62 -10.67 -13.76 10.53
C LYS A 62 -10.02 -14.12 9.20
N TYR A 63 -8.75 -13.73 9.02
CA TYR A 63 -8.02 -13.92 7.76
C TYR A 63 -7.82 -15.41 7.40
N GLU A 64 -7.85 -16.29 8.41
CA GLU A 64 -7.75 -17.74 8.24
C GLU A 64 -8.89 -18.28 7.37
N GLU A 65 -10.10 -17.73 7.47
CA GLU A 65 -11.23 -18.11 6.61
C GLU A 65 -11.02 -17.60 5.17
N ALA A 66 -10.48 -16.38 5.01
CA ALA A 66 -10.11 -15.85 3.70
C ALA A 66 -9.01 -16.69 3.02
N LEU A 67 -8.05 -17.22 3.78
CA LEU A 67 -7.04 -18.17 3.27
C LEU A 67 -7.65 -19.49 2.78
N GLU A 68 -8.78 -19.96 3.35
CA GLU A 68 -9.48 -21.15 2.86
C GLU A 68 -10.06 -20.94 1.44
N PHE A 69 -10.58 -19.74 1.14
CA PHE A 69 -11.00 -19.38 -0.23
C PHE A 69 -9.81 -19.28 -1.18
N ILE A 70 -8.68 -18.71 -0.74
CA ILE A 70 -7.45 -18.63 -1.55
C ILE A 70 -6.91 -20.03 -1.87
N LYS A 71 -6.97 -20.96 -0.91
CA LYS A 71 -6.60 -22.37 -1.10
C LYS A 71 -7.39 -23.07 -2.20
N SER A 72 -8.67 -22.74 -2.38
CA SER A 72 -9.52 -23.36 -3.40
C SER A 72 -9.15 -22.95 -4.84
N PHE A 73 -8.61 -21.74 -5.01
CA PHE A 73 -8.12 -21.23 -6.29
C PHE A 73 -6.63 -21.55 -6.53
N ASN A 74 -5.78 -21.23 -5.55
CA ASN A 74 -4.33 -21.31 -5.65
C ASN A 74 -3.73 -22.03 -4.41
N PRO A 75 -3.75 -23.39 -4.39
CA PRO A 75 -3.21 -24.18 -3.30
C PRO A 75 -1.72 -23.92 -3.02
N SER A 76 -0.96 -23.54 -4.06
CA SER A 76 0.48 -23.26 -3.96
C SER A 76 0.75 -21.96 -3.20
N LEU A 77 0.06 -20.87 -3.55
CA LEU A 77 0.16 -19.60 -2.82
C LEU A 77 -0.31 -19.76 -1.38
N TYR A 78 -1.41 -20.47 -1.14
CA TYR A 78 -1.87 -20.80 0.22
C TYR A 78 -0.80 -21.53 1.03
N ALA A 79 -0.14 -22.54 0.45
CA ALA A 79 0.90 -23.30 1.15
C ALA A 79 2.13 -22.43 1.50
N ARG A 80 2.59 -21.59 0.55
CA ARG A 80 3.67 -20.61 0.77
C ARG A 80 3.28 -19.60 1.87
N ALA A 81 2.06 -19.07 1.81
CA ALA A 81 1.54 -18.12 2.80
C ALA A 81 1.46 -18.73 4.21
N GLN A 82 0.91 -19.92 4.35
CA GLN A 82 0.85 -20.64 5.63
C GLN A 82 2.25 -20.88 6.19
N GLN A 83 3.17 -21.41 5.38
CA GLN A 83 4.55 -21.68 5.81
C GLN A 83 5.26 -20.40 6.27
N ALA A 84 5.16 -19.30 5.51
CA ALA A 84 5.77 -18.04 5.88
C ALA A 84 5.16 -17.46 7.17
N ILE A 85 3.84 -17.60 7.38
CA ILE A 85 3.17 -17.17 8.62
C ILE A 85 3.60 -18.03 9.82
N GLU A 86 3.70 -19.35 9.64
CA GLU A 86 4.14 -20.31 10.69
C GLU A 86 5.60 -20.11 11.08
N ASN A 87 6.48 -19.82 10.11
CA ASN A 87 7.88 -19.50 10.33
C ASN A 87 8.10 -18.10 10.94
N GLY A 88 7.08 -17.23 10.91
CA GLY A 88 7.20 -15.82 11.30
C GLY A 88 7.90 -14.94 10.26
N GLU A 89 8.04 -15.43 9.02
CA GLU A 89 8.58 -14.71 7.86
C GLU A 89 7.56 -13.73 7.26
N LEU A 90 6.26 -13.99 7.44
CA LEU A 90 5.15 -13.13 7.01
C LEU A 90 4.19 -12.89 8.19
N HIS A 91 3.68 -11.67 8.34
CA HIS A 91 2.73 -11.32 9.40
C HIS A 91 1.42 -10.76 8.84
N ILE A 92 0.28 -11.24 9.34
CA ILE A 92 -1.03 -10.65 9.06
C ILE A 92 -1.44 -9.77 10.25
N ARG A 93 -1.61 -8.47 10.02
CA ARG A 93 -1.78 -7.44 11.07
C ARG A 93 -3.07 -6.64 10.87
N GLU A 94 -3.53 -6.00 11.95
CA GLU A 94 -4.70 -5.11 11.91
C GLU A 94 -4.33 -3.75 11.31
N PHE A 95 -5.08 -3.28 10.31
CA PHE A 95 -4.85 -1.99 9.67
C PHE A 95 -5.48 -0.82 10.45
N THR A 96 -5.01 -0.65 11.68
CA THR A 96 -5.49 0.38 12.61
C THR A 96 -5.26 1.81 12.10
N ASP A 97 -6.07 2.74 12.58
CA ASP A 97 -5.92 4.19 12.40
C ASP A 97 -4.50 4.70 12.71
N TYR A 98 -3.83 4.13 13.73
CA TYR A 98 -2.47 4.48 14.09
C TYR A 98 -1.47 4.09 12.99
N ILE A 99 -1.58 2.86 12.45
CA ILE A 99 -0.71 2.40 11.36
C ILE A 99 -0.93 3.28 10.12
N ARG A 100 -2.18 3.59 9.77
CA ARG A 100 -2.50 4.48 8.64
C ARG A 100 -1.83 5.84 8.76
N GLN A 101 -1.95 6.47 9.93
CA GLN A 101 -1.30 7.75 10.23
C GLN A 101 0.23 7.66 10.20
N GLN A 102 0.80 6.56 10.68
CA GLN A 102 2.25 6.31 10.66
C GLN A 102 2.82 6.13 9.24
N TYR A 103 1.97 5.80 8.26
CA TYR A 103 2.38 5.57 6.87
C TYR A 103 1.76 6.55 5.86
N GLY A 104 1.07 7.61 6.31
CA GLY A 104 0.41 8.58 5.42
C GLY A 104 -0.79 8.03 4.63
N ILE A 105 -1.26 6.81 4.93
CA ILE A 105 -2.26 6.07 4.14
C ILE A 105 -3.67 6.61 4.39
N ASP A 106 -4.49 6.69 3.32
CA ASP A 106 -5.90 7.08 3.42
C ASP A 106 -6.70 6.06 4.27
N LYS A 107 -7.82 6.51 4.85
CA LYS A 107 -8.73 5.63 5.58
C LYS A 107 -9.55 4.70 4.69
N LYS A 108 -9.53 4.90 3.36
CA LYS A 108 -10.25 4.10 2.34
C LYS A 108 -9.54 2.80 1.95
N THR A 109 -8.22 2.77 2.11
CA THR A 109 -7.40 1.57 1.95
C THR A 109 -7.88 0.47 2.88
N SER A 110 -7.90 -0.79 2.48
CA SER A 110 -8.35 -1.89 3.36
C SER A 110 -7.36 -3.04 3.47
N ALA A 111 -6.41 -3.13 2.55
CA ALA A 111 -5.23 -3.93 2.70
C ALA A 111 -3.98 -3.12 2.30
N LEU A 112 -2.81 -3.50 2.80
CA LEU A 112 -1.50 -3.01 2.37
C LEU A 112 -0.41 -3.99 2.80
N PHE A 113 0.42 -4.44 1.86
CA PHE A 113 1.68 -5.12 2.15
C PHE A 113 2.81 -4.09 2.36
N ILE A 114 3.54 -4.21 3.48
CA ILE A 114 4.75 -3.43 3.76
C ILE A 114 5.95 -4.38 3.77
N HIS A 115 6.81 -4.22 2.77
CA HIS A 115 7.93 -5.13 2.49
C HIS A 115 8.97 -5.14 3.62
N GLU A 116 9.38 -3.99 4.15
CA GLU A 116 10.38 -3.88 5.23
C GLU A 116 9.89 -4.42 6.57
N LYS A 117 8.58 -4.71 6.67
CA LYS A 117 7.95 -5.33 7.84
C LYS A 117 7.51 -6.77 7.58
N ASN A 118 7.67 -7.28 6.35
CA ASN A 118 7.01 -8.49 5.84
C ASN A 118 5.60 -8.65 6.41
N SER A 119 4.80 -7.58 6.31
CA SER A 119 3.52 -7.50 7.01
C SER A 119 2.42 -7.06 6.05
N ILE A 120 1.40 -7.91 5.92
CA ILE A 120 0.13 -7.57 5.30
C ILE A 120 -0.78 -7.00 6.39
N TYR A 121 -1.18 -5.75 6.23
CA TYR A 121 -2.19 -5.11 7.05
C TYR A 121 -3.55 -5.29 6.38
N ILE A 122 -4.56 -5.68 7.15
CA ILE A 122 -5.95 -5.83 6.72
C ILE A 122 -6.89 -5.31 7.80
N ASN A 123 -8.09 -4.89 7.43
CA ASN A 123 -9.14 -4.58 8.40
C ASN A 123 -9.97 -5.85 8.71
N LYS A 124 -9.91 -6.38 9.94
CA LYS A 124 -10.66 -7.60 10.32
C LYS A 124 -12.17 -7.38 10.49
N SER A 125 -12.63 -6.13 10.44
CA SER A 125 -14.07 -5.83 10.37
C SER A 125 -14.62 -5.85 8.95
N ASP A 126 -13.80 -6.08 7.93
CA ASP A 126 -14.27 -6.18 6.55
C ASP A 126 -15.03 -7.49 6.31
N GLU A 127 -15.95 -7.43 5.36
CA GLU A 127 -16.70 -8.60 4.90
C GLU A 127 -15.74 -9.62 4.26
N LEU A 128 -15.87 -10.89 4.65
CA LEU A 128 -15.08 -12.01 4.11
C LEU A 128 -14.97 -11.99 2.58
N GLY A 129 -16.07 -11.67 1.90
CA GLY A 129 -16.14 -11.63 0.43
C GLY A 129 -15.36 -10.48 -0.23
N LEU A 130 -14.79 -9.56 0.55
CA LEU A 130 -13.92 -8.48 0.07
C LEU A 130 -12.53 -8.64 0.67
N LEU A 131 -12.44 -9.02 1.95
CA LEU A 131 -11.20 -9.39 2.62
C LEU A 131 -10.41 -10.44 1.84
N THR A 132 -11.06 -11.47 1.29
CA THR A 132 -10.37 -12.52 0.53
C THR A 132 -9.74 -12.00 -0.76
N ILE A 133 -10.40 -11.05 -1.45
CA ILE A 133 -9.91 -10.43 -2.69
C ILE A 133 -8.65 -9.61 -2.39
N PHE A 134 -8.71 -8.71 -1.41
CA PHE A 134 -7.57 -7.87 -1.07
C PHE A 134 -6.43 -8.66 -0.45
N LEU A 135 -6.71 -9.67 0.39
CA LEU A 135 -5.68 -10.57 0.91
C LEU A 135 -4.96 -11.32 -0.21
N TYR A 136 -5.66 -11.71 -1.29
CA TYR A 136 -5.02 -12.34 -2.46
C TYR A 136 -4.13 -11.37 -3.24
N HIS A 137 -4.53 -10.09 -3.37
CA HIS A 137 -3.71 -9.03 -3.94
C HIS A 137 -2.42 -8.82 -3.12
N GLU A 138 -2.52 -8.64 -1.81
CA GLU A 138 -1.34 -8.42 -0.95
C GLU A 138 -0.43 -9.65 -0.84
N LEU A 139 -0.99 -10.86 -0.89
CA LEU A 139 -0.18 -12.08 -0.99
C LEU A 139 0.53 -12.18 -2.35
N SER A 140 -0.04 -11.61 -3.41
CA SER A 140 0.63 -11.56 -4.71
C SER A 140 1.83 -10.61 -4.67
N HIS A 141 1.73 -9.48 -3.96
CA HIS A 141 2.89 -8.63 -3.65
C HIS A 141 3.93 -9.35 -2.77
N ALA A 142 3.50 -9.96 -1.67
CA ALA A 142 4.39 -10.63 -0.72
C ALA A 142 5.21 -11.79 -1.33
N PHE A 143 4.76 -12.35 -2.46
CA PHE A 143 5.40 -13.49 -3.13
C PHE A 143 5.84 -13.22 -4.59
N ASP A 144 5.85 -11.96 -5.06
CA ASP A 144 6.49 -11.58 -6.32
C ASP A 144 8.02 -11.55 -6.15
N GLU A 145 8.69 -12.48 -6.84
CA GLU A 145 10.15 -12.66 -6.79
C GLU A 145 10.94 -11.49 -7.40
N LYS A 146 10.28 -10.57 -8.12
CA LYS A 146 10.93 -9.38 -8.69
C LYS A 146 11.05 -8.22 -7.71
N ILE A 147 10.06 -8.05 -6.82
CA ILE A 147 10.01 -6.91 -5.88
C ILE A 147 11.31 -6.72 -5.09
N PRO A 148 11.96 -7.77 -4.53
CA PRO A 148 13.23 -7.61 -3.82
C PRO A 148 14.38 -7.07 -4.69
N LEU A 149 14.38 -7.35 -6.00
CA LEU A 149 15.41 -6.88 -6.93
C LEU A 149 15.16 -5.42 -7.34
N GLU A 150 13.90 -5.07 -7.61
CA GLU A 150 13.52 -3.73 -8.03
C GLU A 150 13.59 -2.73 -6.86
N LEU A 151 13.14 -3.12 -5.66
CA LEU A 151 13.32 -2.30 -4.45
C LEU A 151 14.80 -2.03 -4.15
N LYS A 152 15.68 -3.00 -4.43
CA LYS A 152 17.12 -2.80 -4.27
C LYS A 152 17.64 -1.68 -5.18
N GLU A 153 17.26 -1.69 -6.46
CA GLU A 153 17.66 -0.64 -7.42
C GLU A 153 17.08 0.73 -7.04
N VAL A 154 15.81 0.76 -6.64
CA VAL A 154 15.15 1.99 -6.17
C VAL A 154 15.81 2.54 -4.90
N PHE A 155 16.16 1.69 -3.93
CA PHE A 155 16.86 2.12 -2.72
C PHE A 155 18.31 2.57 -3.00
N GLU A 156 19.03 1.93 -3.93
CA GLU A 156 20.38 2.39 -4.33
C GLU A 156 20.33 3.80 -4.95
N LEU A 157 19.35 4.10 -5.80
CA LEU A 157 19.13 5.44 -6.36
C LEU A 157 18.62 6.43 -5.32
N PHE A 158 17.75 5.99 -4.42
CA PHE A 158 17.24 6.83 -3.35
C PHE A 158 18.35 7.25 -2.37
N ASP A 159 19.18 6.31 -1.92
CA ASP A 159 20.29 6.60 -1.01
C ASP A 159 21.33 7.53 -1.66
N LEU A 160 21.54 7.42 -2.98
CA LEU A 160 22.34 8.37 -3.76
C LEU A 160 21.72 9.78 -3.78
N TYR A 161 20.42 9.89 -4.05
CA TYR A 161 19.69 11.17 -4.00
C TYR A 161 19.81 11.80 -2.61
N LYS A 162 19.56 11.04 -1.54
CA LYS A 162 19.62 11.53 -0.16
C LYS A 162 21.02 11.96 0.26
N THR A 163 22.04 11.16 -0.04
CA THR A 163 23.43 11.51 0.28
C THR A 163 23.78 12.85 -0.36
N LYS A 164 23.40 13.04 -1.63
CA LYS A 164 23.64 14.29 -2.36
C LYS A 164 22.82 15.47 -1.83
N TYR A 165 21.56 15.22 -1.45
CA TYR A 165 20.71 16.22 -0.80
C TYR A 165 21.34 16.69 0.52
N ASP A 166 21.72 15.77 1.40
CA ASP A 166 22.31 16.06 2.71
C ASP A 166 23.66 16.82 2.57
N GLU A 167 24.52 16.42 1.60
CA GLU A 167 25.77 17.12 1.27
C GLU A 167 25.54 18.57 0.79
N LEU A 168 24.58 18.79 -0.12
CA LEU A 168 24.25 20.11 -0.62
C LEU A 168 23.54 20.97 0.44
N TYR A 169 22.77 20.34 1.34
CA TYR A 169 22.11 20.98 2.46
C TYR A 169 23.11 21.57 3.47
N GLU A 170 24.11 20.79 3.90
CA GLU A 170 25.17 21.28 4.79
C GLU A 170 26.04 22.38 4.14
N GLN A 171 26.26 22.30 2.82
CA GLN A 171 26.89 23.39 2.08
C GLN A 171 26.02 24.65 2.04
N ALA A 172 24.71 24.52 1.81
CA ALA A 172 23.78 25.64 1.84
C ALA A 172 23.73 26.29 3.23
N LEU A 173 23.68 25.50 4.32
CA LEU A 173 23.78 26.00 5.70
C LEU A 173 25.07 26.81 5.90
N THR A 174 26.20 26.32 5.38
CA THR A 174 27.50 27.02 5.42
C THR A 174 27.49 28.33 4.61
N ARG A 175 26.67 28.41 3.54
CA ARG A 175 26.42 29.63 2.74
C ARG A 175 25.42 30.59 3.39
N GLY A 176 24.80 30.22 4.51
CA GLY A 176 23.83 31.05 5.24
C GLY A 176 22.35 30.70 5.00
N TYR A 177 22.05 29.56 4.36
CA TYR A 177 20.70 29.02 4.37
C TYR A 177 20.26 28.70 5.81
N THR A 178 18.98 28.88 6.10
CA THR A 178 18.38 28.35 7.33
C THR A 178 17.02 27.75 6.99
N PRO A 179 16.63 26.58 7.54
CA PRO A 179 15.32 25.98 7.27
C PRO A 179 14.11 26.82 7.71
N SER A 180 14.35 27.93 8.43
CA SER A 180 13.35 28.93 8.80
C SER A 180 13.32 30.18 7.91
N SER A 181 14.15 30.27 6.86
CA SER A 181 14.09 31.39 5.91
C SER A 181 12.91 31.26 4.96
N GLU A 182 12.39 32.39 4.50
CA GLU A 182 11.33 32.46 3.47
C GLU A 182 11.82 32.02 2.07
N VAL A 183 13.13 31.80 1.92
CA VAL A 183 13.82 31.42 0.69
C VAL A 183 13.94 29.90 0.62
N HIS A 184 13.61 29.31 -0.53
CA HIS A 184 13.67 27.86 -0.71
C HIS A 184 15.11 27.35 -0.79
N PHE A 185 15.33 26.08 -0.39
CA PHE A 185 16.65 25.43 -0.43
C PHE A 185 17.30 25.47 -1.82
N SER A 186 16.52 25.26 -2.89
CA SER A 186 17.00 25.34 -4.28
C SER A 186 17.55 26.71 -4.67
N GLU A 187 17.09 27.81 -4.05
CA GLU A 187 17.62 29.16 -4.31
C GLU A 187 19.03 29.38 -3.71
N PHE A 188 19.52 28.48 -2.86
CA PHE A 188 20.89 28.46 -2.33
C PHE A 188 21.84 27.53 -3.11
N LEU A 189 21.32 26.77 -4.07
CA LEU A 189 22.10 25.95 -4.98
C LEU A 189 22.56 26.78 -6.18
N SER A 190 23.77 26.50 -6.66
CA SER A 190 24.16 26.94 -8.00
C SER A 190 23.41 26.11 -9.06
N SER A 191 23.27 26.63 -10.28
CA SER A 191 22.60 25.91 -11.36
C SER A 191 23.23 24.55 -11.70
N GLU A 192 24.53 24.37 -11.42
CA GLU A 192 25.18 23.07 -11.55
C GLU A 192 24.73 22.10 -10.45
N GLU A 193 24.67 22.54 -9.20
CA GLU A 193 24.25 21.72 -8.04
C GLU A 193 22.76 21.36 -8.11
N ASP A 194 21.92 22.29 -8.53
CA ASP A 194 20.47 22.10 -8.70
C ASP A 194 20.18 21.07 -9.81
N SER A 195 20.75 21.26 -11.01
CA SER A 195 20.69 20.26 -12.10
C SER A 195 21.23 18.90 -11.66
N GLN A 196 22.34 18.89 -10.92
CA GLN A 196 22.96 17.67 -10.42
C GLN A 196 22.12 16.92 -9.38
N LEU A 197 21.25 17.62 -8.64
CA LEU A 197 20.32 17.01 -7.67
C LEU A 197 19.03 16.57 -8.38
N GLU A 198 18.53 17.38 -9.30
CA GLU A 198 17.39 17.08 -10.17
C GLU A 198 17.64 15.82 -11.03
N ASP A 199 18.81 15.67 -11.64
CA ASP A 199 19.16 14.49 -12.45
C ASP A 199 19.03 13.17 -11.64
N VAL A 200 19.52 13.17 -10.40
CA VAL A 200 19.48 11.98 -9.52
C VAL A 200 18.06 11.74 -9.00
N TYR A 201 17.32 12.80 -8.66
CA TYR A 201 15.92 12.71 -8.27
C TYR A 201 15.04 12.16 -9.40
N ASN A 202 15.24 12.63 -10.63
CA ASN A 202 14.52 12.17 -11.81
C ASN A 202 14.82 10.70 -12.11
N ALA A 203 16.09 10.27 -12.03
CA ALA A 203 16.47 8.87 -12.18
C ALA A 203 15.80 7.97 -11.11
N TYR A 204 15.79 8.41 -9.85
CA TYR A 204 15.07 7.73 -8.77
C TYR A 204 13.57 7.60 -9.07
N ASN A 205 12.89 8.71 -9.43
CA ASN A 205 11.44 8.70 -9.69
C ASN A 205 11.05 7.85 -10.90
N GLU A 206 11.87 7.83 -11.96
CA GLU A 206 11.61 7.01 -13.15
C GLU A 206 11.62 5.51 -12.79
N VAL A 207 12.65 5.05 -12.08
CA VAL A 207 12.78 3.64 -11.67
C VAL A 207 11.72 3.27 -10.63
N ASP A 208 11.45 4.13 -9.64
CA ASP A 208 10.40 3.92 -8.64
C ASP A 208 9.01 3.83 -9.29
N SER A 209 8.68 4.73 -10.22
CA SER A 209 7.39 4.70 -10.93
C SER A 209 7.21 3.44 -11.78
N ILE A 210 8.25 3.01 -12.50
CA ILE A 210 8.23 1.76 -13.28
C ILE A 210 8.08 0.55 -12.36
N ALA A 211 8.83 0.50 -11.25
CA ALA A 211 8.77 -0.59 -10.28
C ALA A 211 7.40 -0.70 -9.61
N ARG A 212 6.85 0.42 -9.09
CA ARG A 212 5.50 0.47 -8.49
C ARG A 212 4.42 0.07 -9.48
N PHE A 213 4.44 0.63 -10.70
CA PHE A 213 3.46 0.29 -11.73
C PHE A 213 3.47 -1.21 -12.06
N ARG A 214 4.67 -1.82 -12.17
CA ARG A 214 4.82 -3.26 -12.43
C ARG A 214 4.30 -4.11 -11.26
N ALA A 215 4.57 -3.72 -10.01
CA ALA A 215 4.07 -4.43 -8.82
C ALA A 215 2.55 -4.47 -8.79
N GLU A 216 1.93 -3.30 -8.85
CA GLU A 216 0.48 -3.18 -8.85
C GLU A 216 -0.13 -3.91 -10.05
N ARG A 217 0.45 -3.73 -11.25
CA ARG A 217 -0.04 -4.43 -12.45
C ARG A 217 0.01 -5.95 -12.29
N TYR A 218 1.04 -6.50 -11.65
CA TYR A 218 1.13 -7.93 -11.36
C TYR A 218 0.07 -8.37 -10.35
N ALA A 219 -0.04 -7.68 -9.21
CA ALA A 219 -1.01 -8.00 -8.16
C ALA A 219 -2.46 -7.86 -8.64
N PHE A 220 -2.80 -6.79 -9.38
CA PHE A 220 -4.11 -6.65 -10.01
C PHE A 220 -4.40 -7.74 -11.05
N ASN A 221 -3.41 -8.19 -11.83
CA ASN A 221 -3.63 -9.32 -12.75
C ASN A 221 -3.95 -10.62 -11.99
N GLN A 222 -3.33 -10.83 -10.81
CA GLN A 222 -3.68 -11.95 -9.93
C GLN A 222 -5.08 -11.76 -9.34
N GLN A 223 -5.41 -10.55 -8.86
CA GLN A 223 -6.73 -10.21 -8.32
C GLN A 223 -7.84 -10.42 -9.37
N ASP A 224 -7.68 -9.92 -10.59
CA ASP A 224 -8.66 -10.02 -11.68
C ASP A 224 -8.97 -11.51 -12.01
N LEU A 225 -7.94 -12.37 -12.08
CA LEU A 225 -8.10 -13.82 -12.25
C LEU A 225 -8.86 -14.46 -11.08
N TYR A 226 -8.56 -14.04 -9.85
CA TYR A 226 -9.19 -14.60 -8.65
C TYR A 226 -10.65 -14.16 -8.50
N VAL A 227 -10.96 -12.88 -8.73
CA VAL A 227 -12.33 -12.34 -8.76
C VAL A 227 -13.17 -13.09 -9.80
N LYS A 228 -12.61 -13.35 -10.98
CA LYS A 228 -13.27 -14.16 -12.00
C LYS A 228 -13.58 -15.57 -11.51
N TYR A 229 -12.60 -16.26 -10.91
CA TYR A 229 -12.81 -17.58 -10.30
C TYR A 229 -13.95 -17.56 -9.26
N LEU A 230 -13.96 -16.57 -8.37
CA LEU A 230 -14.99 -16.43 -7.32
C LEU A 230 -16.39 -16.25 -7.92
N ILE A 231 -16.53 -15.46 -8.99
CA ILE A 231 -17.80 -15.24 -9.69
C ILE A 231 -18.26 -16.49 -10.47
N GLU A 232 -17.33 -17.23 -11.09
CA GLU A 232 -17.63 -18.43 -11.87
C GLU A 232 -17.96 -19.66 -11.02
N ASN A 233 -17.49 -19.73 -9.77
CA ASN A 233 -17.64 -20.91 -8.90
C ASN A 233 -18.68 -20.73 -7.77
N TYR A 234 -19.19 -19.51 -7.53
CA TYR A 234 -20.10 -19.22 -6.43
C TYR A 234 -21.28 -18.32 -6.88
N ASP A 235 -22.46 -18.92 -7.06
CA ASP A 235 -23.64 -18.30 -7.68
C ASP A 235 -24.02 -16.89 -7.19
N CYS A 236 -23.89 -16.60 -5.89
CA CYS A 236 -24.24 -15.29 -5.33
C CYS A 236 -23.13 -14.23 -5.40
N TYR A 237 -21.88 -14.61 -5.71
CA TYR A 237 -20.71 -13.73 -5.62
C TYR A 237 -20.78 -12.57 -6.62
N GLY A 238 -21.21 -12.84 -7.87
CA GLY A 238 -21.40 -11.81 -8.88
C GLY A 238 -22.42 -10.75 -8.47
N SER A 239 -23.58 -11.16 -7.95
CA SER A 239 -24.59 -10.23 -7.45
C SER A 239 -24.12 -9.43 -6.23
N TYR A 240 -23.41 -10.07 -5.31
CA TYR A 240 -22.78 -9.43 -4.15
C TYR A 240 -21.80 -8.32 -4.58
N ILE A 241 -20.90 -8.60 -5.53
CA ILE A 241 -19.94 -7.62 -6.05
C ILE A 241 -20.63 -6.46 -6.78
N GLU A 242 -21.63 -6.73 -7.62
CA GLU A 242 -22.36 -5.66 -8.33
C GLU A 242 -23.19 -4.78 -7.39
N GLU A 243 -23.75 -5.33 -6.30
CA GLU A 243 -24.35 -4.53 -5.24
C GLU A 243 -23.32 -3.64 -4.54
N HIS A 244 -22.10 -4.14 -4.28
CA HIS A 244 -21.02 -3.33 -3.74
C HIS A 244 -20.58 -2.20 -4.67
N LYS A 245 -20.46 -2.45 -5.98
CA LYS A 245 -20.17 -1.38 -6.95
C LYS A 245 -21.26 -0.30 -6.92
N LYS A 246 -22.53 -0.72 -6.95
CA LYS A 246 -23.69 0.19 -7.03
C LYS A 246 -23.95 0.99 -5.76
N LYS A 247 -23.98 0.32 -4.61
CA LYS A 247 -24.34 0.92 -3.31
C LYS A 247 -23.12 1.57 -2.63
N ASN A 248 -21.97 0.88 -2.70
CA ASN A 248 -20.82 1.14 -1.85
C ASN A 248 -19.61 1.71 -2.62
N ARG A 249 -19.72 1.83 -3.95
CA ARG A 249 -18.70 2.37 -4.86
C ARG A 249 -17.38 1.58 -4.85
N LEU A 250 -17.47 0.28 -4.56
CA LEU A 250 -16.35 -0.64 -4.76
C LEU A 250 -15.83 -0.49 -6.19
N LYS A 251 -14.52 -0.26 -6.32
CA LYS A 251 -13.85 -0.20 -7.61
C LYS A 251 -13.19 -1.55 -7.89
N LEU A 252 -13.98 -2.46 -8.45
CA LEU A 252 -13.50 -3.78 -8.88
C LEU A 252 -13.82 -3.94 -10.36
N TYR A 253 -12.83 -4.36 -11.14
CA TYR A 253 -12.93 -4.48 -12.59
C TYR A 253 -12.88 -5.96 -12.99
N GLU A 254 -13.36 -6.28 -14.20
CA GLU A 254 -13.13 -7.61 -14.79
C GLU A 254 -11.70 -7.74 -15.30
N ASN A 255 -11.17 -6.65 -15.84
CA ASN A 255 -9.75 -6.43 -16.09
C ASN A 255 -9.46 -5.00 -15.62
N THR A 256 -8.62 -4.85 -14.59
CA THR A 256 -8.28 -3.56 -13.99
C THR A 256 -7.47 -2.74 -15.00
N PRO A 257 -7.86 -1.50 -15.38
CA PRO A 257 -7.19 -0.76 -16.44
C PRO A 257 -5.93 -0.04 -15.95
N ASP A 258 -4.90 0.08 -16.79
CA ASP A 258 -3.62 0.72 -16.41
C ASP A 258 -3.77 2.20 -16.02
N SER A 259 -4.73 2.91 -16.61
CA SER A 259 -5.05 4.30 -16.24
C SER A 259 -5.62 4.44 -14.82
N TYR A 260 -6.25 3.39 -14.30
CA TYR A 260 -6.72 3.35 -12.92
C TYR A 260 -5.54 3.20 -11.97
N ILE A 261 -4.66 2.22 -12.20
CA ILE A 261 -3.42 2.02 -11.42
C ILE A 261 -2.60 3.33 -11.41
N ARG A 262 -2.33 3.92 -12.58
CA ARG A 262 -1.58 5.18 -12.66
C ARG A 262 -2.24 6.32 -11.88
N SER A 263 -3.55 6.48 -12.00
CA SER A 263 -4.29 7.50 -11.23
C SER A 263 -4.41 7.20 -9.74
N ALA A 264 -4.28 5.95 -9.31
CA ALA A 264 -4.37 5.54 -7.91
C ALA A 264 -3.06 5.74 -7.17
N TYR A 265 -1.93 5.51 -7.85
CA TYR A 265 -0.59 5.59 -7.27
C TYR A 265 0.21 6.84 -7.72
N ASN A 266 -0.45 7.78 -8.44
CA ASN A 266 0.14 8.99 -9.06
C ASN A 266 1.38 8.71 -9.95
N LEU A 267 1.23 7.79 -10.91
CA LEU A 267 2.26 7.30 -11.85
C LEU A 267 2.01 7.68 -13.32
#